data_AF-A0A0N1BZ24-F1
#
_entry.id   AF-A0A0N1BZ24-F1
#
_cell.length_a   1.000
_cell.length_b   1.000
_cell.length_c   1.000
_cell.angle_alpha   90.00
_cell.angle_beta   90.00
_cell.angle_gamma   90.00
#
_symmetry.space_group_name_H-M   'P 1'
#
loop_
_entity.id
_entity.type
_entity.pdbx_description
1 polymer ?
#
loop_
_entity_poly.entity_id
_entity_poly.type
_entity_poly.pdbx_seq_one_letter_code
_entity_poly.pdbx_strand_id
1 'polypeptide(L)'
;MRMMAVIGSALLLAMSGFGAMSFEPKPFCAEPGRSEWLGDAESIDLGCMGPTSPDGRYTLTIDAETEETRGAVIIDTASRQSVHRFDPLISIPAAFAWAPDSLALFADDGDGSGQFSRLRLFIFESGRFKEVAGLNDSALALFKEAARCRLPDIGANIWGIQWDPDGRRLLAFIQQDHHTICPDQMATEVFGLEVSLDKPLSPRLFGKEELRQRAGTLLPQRLFED
;
A
#
# COMPACT_ATOMS: atom_id res chain seq x y z
N MET A 1 -11.31 -22.38 -81.85
CA MET A 1 -11.79 -23.62 -81.20
C MET A 1 -10.68 -24.14 -80.31
N ARG A 2 -10.68 -23.78 -79.02
CA ARG A 2 -10.01 -24.48 -77.91
C ARG A 2 -10.44 -23.81 -76.60
N MET A 3 -11.12 -24.60 -75.77
CA MET A 3 -11.50 -24.32 -74.39
C MET A 3 -10.27 -24.19 -73.50
N MET A 4 -10.35 -23.39 -72.45
CA MET A 4 -9.70 -23.57 -71.14
C MET A 4 -10.32 -22.52 -70.19
N ALA A 5 -11.16 -22.88 -69.22
CA ALA A 5 -10.92 -23.64 -67.97
C ALA A 5 -10.98 -22.65 -66.80
N VAL A 6 -12.14 -22.57 -66.17
CA VAL A 6 -12.40 -21.82 -64.93
C VAL A 6 -11.95 -22.69 -63.76
N ILE A 7 -10.91 -22.26 -63.04
CA ILE A 7 -10.50 -22.87 -61.77
C ILE A 7 -11.08 -22.01 -60.64
N GLY A 8 -12.17 -22.50 -60.04
CA GLY A 8 -12.74 -21.95 -58.82
C GLY A 8 -11.84 -22.29 -57.63
N SER A 9 -11.29 -21.27 -56.99
CA SER A 9 -10.58 -21.40 -55.71
C SER A 9 -11.60 -21.39 -54.58
N ALA A 10 -11.83 -22.54 -53.95
CA ALA A 10 -12.57 -22.65 -52.70
C ALA A 10 -11.63 -22.29 -51.55
N LEU A 11 -11.84 -21.10 -50.95
CA LEU A 11 -11.13 -20.64 -49.77
C LEU A 11 -11.79 -21.27 -48.53
N LEU A 12 -11.16 -22.27 -47.92
CA LEU A 12 -11.54 -22.78 -46.60
C LEU A 12 -11.09 -21.79 -45.52
N LEU A 13 -12.05 -21.10 -44.90
CA LEU A 13 -11.87 -20.37 -43.65
C LEU A 13 -11.94 -21.37 -42.48
N ALA A 14 -10.78 -21.78 -41.98
CA ALA A 14 -10.66 -22.46 -40.69
C ALA A 14 -10.72 -21.39 -39.59
N MET A 15 -11.89 -21.21 -38.97
CA MET A 15 -12.03 -20.39 -37.77
C MET A 15 -11.50 -21.19 -36.57
N SER A 16 -10.27 -20.91 -36.17
CA SER A 16 -9.71 -21.34 -34.88
C SER A 16 -10.40 -20.57 -33.76
N GLY A 17 -11.27 -21.24 -33.01
CA GLY A 17 -11.84 -20.74 -31.76
C GLY A 17 -10.76 -20.69 -30.68
N PHE A 18 -10.20 -19.51 -30.44
CA PHE A 18 -9.50 -19.21 -29.20
C PHE A 18 -10.55 -19.07 -28.10
N GLY A 19 -10.74 -20.13 -27.30
CA GLY A 19 -11.43 -20.01 -26.03
C GLY A 19 -10.63 -19.08 -25.13
N ALA A 20 -11.16 -17.89 -24.87
CA ALA A 20 -10.64 -17.00 -23.86
C ALA A 20 -10.75 -17.71 -22.50
N MET A 21 -9.64 -18.23 -22.00
CA MET A 21 -9.54 -18.57 -20.58
C MET A 21 -9.55 -17.25 -19.82
N SER A 22 -10.72 -16.88 -19.30
CA SER A 22 -10.84 -15.80 -18.32
C SER A 22 -10.18 -16.31 -17.05
N PHE A 23 -8.93 -15.95 -16.82
CA PHE A 23 -8.32 -16.02 -15.50
C PHE A 23 -9.02 -14.94 -14.67
N GLU A 24 -9.96 -15.33 -13.82
CA GLU A 24 -10.35 -14.50 -12.68
C GLU A 24 -9.25 -14.67 -11.63
N PRO A 25 -8.35 -13.69 -11.42
CA PRO A 25 -7.44 -13.74 -10.29
C PRO A 25 -8.29 -13.78 -9.02
N LYS A 26 -8.22 -14.87 -8.26
CA LYS A 26 -8.76 -14.90 -6.90
C LYS A 26 -7.78 -14.13 -6.03
N PRO A 27 -8.20 -13.04 -5.38
CA PRO A 27 -7.30 -12.32 -4.48
C PRO A 27 -6.94 -13.23 -3.30
N PHE A 28 -5.65 -13.27 -2.95
CA PHE A 28 -5.09 -14.12 -1.91
C PHE A 28 -5.22 -13.39 -0.56
N CYS A 29 -6.06 -13.90 0.34
CA CYS A 29 -6.37 -13.21 1.60
C CYS A 29 -5.66 -13.81 2.81
N ALA A 30 -4.81 -13.01 3.45
CA ALA A 30 -4.28 -13.32 4.77
C ALA A 30 -5.40 -13.18 5.81
N GLU A 31 -5.51 -14.13 6.74
CA GLU A 31 -6.48 -14.05 7.84
C GLU A 31 -6.18 -12.84 8.75
N PRO A 32 -7.20 -12.15 9.29
CA PRO A 32 -7.01 -11.08 10.26
C PRO A 32 -6.12 -11.55 11.42
N GLY A 33 -4.97 -10.89 11.61
CA GLY A 33 -4.02 -11.23 12.67
C GLY A 33 -2.97 -12.29 12.33
N ARG A 34 -2.90 -12.80 11.09
CA ARG A 34 -1.74 -13.56 10.59
C ARG A 34 -0.82 -12.64 9.78
N SER A 35 0.45 -12.59 10.20
CA SER A 35 1.53 -11.90 9.50
C SER A 35 1.95 -12.71 8.26
N GLU A 36 1.25 -12.54 7.15
CA GLU A 36 1.74 -13.02 5.85
C GLU A 36 2.30 -11.85 5.07
N TRP A 37 3.62 -11.75 5.09
CA TRP A 37 4.36 -10.81 4.28
C TRP A 37 4.56 -11.41 2.87
N LEU A 38 3.94 -10.78 1.87
CA LEU A 38 3.98 -11.24 0.50
C LEU A 38 5.26 -10.75 -0.20
N GLY A 39 6.24 -11.63 -0.19
CA GLY A 39 6.14 -12.62 -1.26
C GLY A 39 6.81 -12.34 -2.58
N ASP A 40 6.56 -11.24 -3.28
CA ASP A 40 7.22 -10.78 -4.52
C ASP A 40 6.47 -9.54 -5.03
N ALA A 41 7.16 -8.64 -5.73
CA ALA A 41 6.65 -7.35 -6.21
C ALA A 41 5.65 -7.48 -7.38
N GLU A 42 4.56 -8.22 -7.18
CA GLU A 42 3.34 -8.08 -7.97
C GLU A 42 2.31 -7.36 -7.11
N SER A 43 1.75 -6.29 -7.67
CA SER A 43 0.77 -5.40 -7.07
C SER A 43 -0.20 -6.12 -6.13
N ILE A 44 -0.31 -5.63 -4.90
CA ILE A 44 -1.42 -5.97 -4.02
C ILE A 44 -2.71 -5.51 -4.71
N ASP A 45 -3.42 -6.46 -5.32
CA ASP A 45 -4.83 -6.29 -5.62
C ASP A 45 -5.59 -6.42 -4.29
N LEU A 46 -6.25 -5.33 -3.89
CA LEU A 46 -6.78 -5.07 -2.55
C LEU A 46 -8.08 -5.83 -2.27
N GLY A 47 -8.08 -7.14 -2.48
CA GLY A 47 -9.21 -8.00 -2.12
C GLY A 47 -9.24 -8.45 -0.66
N CYS A 48 -8.22 -8.12 0.17
CA CYS A 48 -7.81 -9.13 1.16
C CYS A 48 -7.36 -8.72 2.57
N MET A 49 -7.38 -7.44 2.94
CA MET A 49 -7.64 -7.06 4.33
C MET A 49 -8.74 -6.01 4.30
N GLY A 50 -9.86 -6.43 4.86
CA GLY A 50 -11.16 -5.93 4.48
C GLY A 50 -11.51 -4.58 5.08
N PRO A 51 -12.66 -4.06 4.63
CA PRO A 51 -13.24 -2.82 5.11
C PRO A 51 -13.37 -2.80 6.64
N THR A 52 -13.52 -3.94 7.32
CA THR A 52 -13.88 -3.94 8.75
C THR A 52 -12.69 -4.04 9.71
N SER A 53 -12.74 -3.30 10.83
CA SER A 53 -11.75 -3.35 11.92
C SER A 53 -11.75 -4.68 12.68
N PRO A 54 -10.65 -5.07 13.35
CA PRO A 54 -10.53 -6.35 14.06
C PRO A 54 -11.65 -6.68 15.05
N ASP A 55 -12.15 -5.68 15.76
CA ASP A 55 -13.28 -5.78 16.70
C ASP A 55 -14.67 -5.67 16.05
N GLY A 56 -14.74 -5.55 14.73
CA GLY A 56 -15.99 -5.43 13.98
C GLY A 56 -16.71 -4.09 14.09
N ARG A 57 -16.15 -3.11 14.80
CA ARG A 57 -16.85 -1.84 15.11
C ARG A 57 -16.82 -0.82 13.97
N TYR A 58 -15.83 -0.88 13.09
CA TYR A 58 -15.63 0.11 12.04
C TYR A 58 -15.54 -0.55 10.68
N THR A 59 -16.03 0.13 9.66
CA THR A 59 -15.99 -0.28 8.26
C THR A 59 -15.42 0.86 7.43
N LEU A 60 -14.21 0.69 6.92
CA LEU A 60 -13.55 1.44 5.88
C LEU A 60 -14.26 1.22 4.54
N THR A 61 -14.68 2.30 3.90
CA THR A 61 -15.10 2.32 2.50
C THR A 61 -14.32 3.41 1.77
N ILE A 62 -14.05 3.19 0.49
CA ILE A 62 -13.43 4.20 -0.37
C ILE A 62 -14.49 4.69 -1.35
N ASP A 63 -14.86 5.96 -1.22
CA ASP A 63 -15.83 6.59 -2.10
C ASP A 63 -15.09 7.27 -3.25
N ALA A 64 -15.09 6.61 -4.41
CA ALA A 64 -14.42 7.09 -5.61
C ALA A 64 -15.16 8.32 -6.17
N GLU A 65 -14.50 9.49 -6.16
CA GLU A 65 -15.12 10.76 -6.59
C GLU A 65 -14.90 11.08 -8.08
N THR A 66 -13.84 10.57 -8.71
CA THR A 66 -13.44 10.90 -10.09
C THR A 66 -13.09 9.65 -10.88
N GLU A 67 -12.75 9.79 -12.18
CA GLU A 67 -12.24 8.72 -13.05
C GLU A 67 -11.10 7.90 -12.38
N GLU A 68 -11.52 6.84 -11.70
CA GLU A 68 -10.85 5.60 -11.27
C GLU A 68 -9.61 5.67 -10.36
N THR A 69 -9.00 6.83 -10.14
CA THR A 69 -7.69 6.90 -9.47
C THR A 69 -7.70 7.52 -8.09
N ARG A 70 -8.81 8.12 -7.65
CA ARG A 70 -8.89 8.78 -6.34
C ARG A 70 -10.21 8.54 -5.61
N GLY A 71 -10.14 8.41 -4.30
CA GLY A 71 -11.32 8.24 -3.46
C GLY A 71 -11.16 8.83 -2.07
N ALA A 72 -12.28 9.16 -1.43
CA ALA A 72 -12.27 9.59 -0.05
C ALA A 72 -12.27 8.37 0.86
N VAL A 73 -11.40 8.40 1.89
CA VAL A 73 -11.44 7.42 2.97
C VAL A 73 -12.67 7.71 3.82
N ILE A 74 -13.57 6.74 3.92
CA ILE A 74 -14.74 6.79 4.79
C ILE A 74 -14.58 5.70 5.85
N ILE A 75 -14.65 6.08 7.13
CA ILE A 75 -14.72 5.12 8.22
C ILE A 75 -16.12 5.22 8.85
N ASP A 76 -16.91 4.19 8.63
CA ASP A 76 -18.26 4.03 9.19
C ASP A 76 -18.21 3.26 10.50
N THR A 77 -19.10 3.58 11.43
CA THR A 77 -19.38 2.68 12.55
C THR A 77 -20.33 1.56 12.13
N ALA A 78 -20.27 0.41 12.81
CA ALA A 78 -21.19 -0.71 12.57
C ALA A 78 -22.68 -0.30 12.73
N SER A 79 -22.96 0.70 13.57
CA SER A 79 -24.30 1.29 13.73
C SER A 79 -24.67 2.30 12.62
N ARG A 80 -23.73 2.63 11.72
CA ARG A 80 -23.82 3.69 10.70
C ARG A 80 -24.23 5.06 11.26
N GLN A 81 -23.98 5.31 12.55
CA GLN A 81 -24.36 6.56 13.20
C GLN A 81 -23.31 7.67 13.01
N SER A 82 -22.08 7.30 12.66
CA SER A 82 -21.01 8.24 12.38
C SER A 82 -20.25 7.80 11.14
N VAL A 83 -20.10 8.74 10.22
CA VAL A 83 -19.33 8.62 8.98
C VAL A 83 -18.17 9.60 9.08
N HIS A 84 -16.94 9.11 9.01
CA HIS A 84 -15.75 9.96 9.00
C HIS A 84 -15.17 9.98 7.58
N ARG A 85 -15.41 11.06 6.83
CA ARG A 85 -14.79 11.29 5.53
C ARG A 85 -13.50 12.09 5.70
N PHE A 86 -12.43 11.68 5.03
CA PHE A 86 -11.14 12.34 5.08
C PHE A 86 -10.72 12.88 3.71
N ASP A 87 -10.30 14.16 3.72
CA ASP A 87 -9.66 14.85 2.62
C ASP A 87 -8.19 15.14 2.99
N PRO A 88 -7.25 15.15 2.03
CA PRO A 88 -7.46 14.96 0.59
C PRO A 88 -7.80 13.50 0.23
N LEU A 89 -8.35 13.32 -0.97
CA LEU A 89 -8.57 11.99 -1.56
C LEU A 89 -7.26 11.20 -1.59
N ILE A 90 -7.34 9.90 -1.30
CA ILE A 90 -6.23 8.96 -1.53
C ILE A 90 -6.15 8.60 -3.01
N SER A 91 -4.94 8.38 -3.52
CA SER A 91 -4.73 7.68 -4.78
C SER A 91 -5.01 6.18 -4.61
N ILE A 92 -5.58 5.54 -5.63
CA ILE A 92 -5.89 4.11 -5.67
C ILE A 92 -4.99 3.47 -6.75
N PRO A 93 -4.42 2.28 -6.52
CA PRO A 93 -4.60 1.37 -5.38
C PRO A 93 -3.90 1.83 -4.09
N ALA A 94 -4.60 1.78 -2.95
CA ALA A 94 -4.04 2.12 -1.63
C ALA A 94 -4.02 0.91 -0.68
N ALA A 95 -2.94 0.70 0.06
CA ALA A 95 -2.88 -0.32 1.10
C ALA A 95 -3.41 0.20 2.44
N PHE A 96 -4.08 -0.66 3.20
CA PHE A 96 -4.64 -0.32 4.51
C PHE A 96 -4.29 -1.37 5.55
N ALA A 97 -4.11 -0.93 6.80
CA ALA A 97 -3.92 -1.85 7.92
C ALA A 97 -4.53 -1.28 9.21
N TRP A 98 -5.53 -1.97 9.75
CA TRP A 98 -6.05 -1.70 11.08
C TRP A 98 -5.05 -2.11 12.16
N ALA A 99 -4.90 -1.29 13.20
CA ALA A 99 -4.23 -1.70 14.42
C ALA A 99 -5.03 -2.83 15.11
N PRO A 100 -4.37 -3.77 15.81
CA PRO A 100 -5.01 -4.89 16.51
C PRO A 100 -6.15 -4.49 17.47
N ASP A 101 -6.08 -3.30 18.06
CA ASP A 101 -7.09 -2.77 18.98
C ASP A 101 -8.23 -1.99 18.28
N SER A 102 -8.19 -1.92 16.94
CA SER A 102 -9.10 -1.13 16.09
C SER A 102 -9.10 0.38 16.31
N LEU A 103 -8.17 0.93 17.09
CA LEU A 103 -8.14 2.36 17.41
C LEU A 103 -7.26 3.18 16.47
N ALA A 104 -6.55 2.53 15.55
CA ALA A 104 -5.84 3.19 14.48
C ALA A 104 -6.00 2.47 13.14
N LEU A 105 -5.94 3.23 12.06
CA LEU A 105 -5.93 2.75 10.69
C LEU A 105 -4.76 3.40 9.98
N PHE A 106 -3.89 2.57 9.43
CA PHE A 106 -2.88 3.01 8.49
C PHE A 106 -3.44 3.00 7.06
N ALA A 107 -3.04 3.99 6.24
CA ALA A 107 -3.25 3.98 4.79
C ALA A 107 -1.99 4.45 4.05
N ASP A 108 -1.61 3.68 3.03
CA ASP A 108 -0.55 3.96 2.06
C ASP A 108 -1.24 4.18 0.71
N ASP A 109 -1.35 5.43 0.29
CA ASP A 109 -1.92 5.78 -1.00
C ASP A 109 -0.86 5.84 -2.11
N GLY A 110 -0.15 4.72 -2.30
CA GLY A 110 0.73 4.54 -3.44
C GLY A 110 -0.03 4.72 -4.74
N ASP A 111 0.44 5.56 -5.65
CA ASP A 111 -0.24 5.86 -6.93
C ASP A 111 -0.26 4.70 -7.95
N GLY A 112 -0.30 3.44 -7.50
CA GLY A 112 -0.24 2.18 -8.28
C GLY A 112 1.08 1.93 -9.01
N SER A 113 1.77 3.00 -9.36
CA SER A 113 3.07 3.09 -9.98
C SER A 113 4.20 3.11 -8.97
N GLY A 114 3.90 3.32 -7.67
CA GLY A 114 4.90 3.53 -6.62
C GLY A 114 5.60 4.90 -6.70
N GLN A 115 5.03 5.84 -7.46
CA GLN A 115 5.62 7.16 -7.72
C GLN A 115 5.46 8.11 -6.55
N PHE A 116 4.32 8.05 -5.88
CA PHE A 116 4.00 8.84 -4.71
C PHE A 116 3.22 7.95 -3.76
N SER A 117 3.82 7.62 -2.62
CA SER A 117 3.17 6.97 -1.50
C SER A 117 3.16 7.99 -0.36
N ARG A 118 2.01 8.23 0.26
CA ARG A 118 1.92 9.06 1.45
C ARG A 118 1.60 8.21 2.66
N LEU A 119 2.36 8.43 3.72
CA LEU A 119 2.07 7.87 5.03
C LEU A 119 0.84 8.57 5.62
N ARG A 120 -0.29 7.86 5.67
CA ARG A 120 -1.48 8.36 6.36
C ARG A 120 -1.79 7.46 7.55
N LEU A 121 -2.11 8.10 8.66
CA LEU A 121 -2.48 7.42 9.90
C LEU A 121 -3.71 8.10 10.47
N PHE A 122 -4.77 7.31 10.69
CA PHE A 122 -6.00 7.75 11.30
C PHE A 122 -6.10 7.15 12.70
N ILE A 123 -6.32 7.98 13.73
CA ILE A 123 -6.42 7.53 15.13
C ILE A 123 -7.80 7.88 15.67
N PHE A 124 -8.44 6.94 16.34
CA PHE A 124 -9.70 7.14 17.04
C PHE A 124 -9.46 7.85 18.37
N GLU A 125 -9.87 9.11 18.47
CA GLU A 125 -9.73 9.92 19.67
C GLU A 125 -10.99 10.74 19.93
N SER A 126 -11.45 10.73 21.19
CA SER A 126 -12.61 11.51 21.62
C SER A 126 -13.87 11.20 20.78
N GLY A 127 -14.09 9.91 20.47
CA GLY A 127 -15.27 9.45 19.76
C GLY A 127 -15.24 9.61 18.23
N ARG A 128 -14.10 9.97 17.64
CA ARG A 128 -13.96 10.11 16.18
C ARG A 128 -12.57 9.75 15.69
N PHE A 129 -12.46 9.30 14.44
CA PHE A 129 -11.17 9.21 13.77
C PHE A 129 -10.65 10.59 13.37
N LYS A 130 -9.33 10.77 13.46
CA LYS A 130 -8.60 11.95 13.00
C LYS A 130 -7.35 11.50 12.26
N GLU A 131 -7.04 12.14 11.14
CA GLU A 131 -5.74 11.96 10.51
C GLU A 131 -4.64 12.66 11.32
N VAL A 132 -3.48 12.02 11.41
CA VAL A 132 -2.27 12.59 11.99
C VAL A 132 -1.63 13.54 11.00
N ALA A 133 -1.87 14.84 11.18
CA ALA A 133 -1.27 15.88 10.35
C ALA A 133 0.27 15.88 10.45
N GLY A 134 0.94 16.06 9.30
CA GLY A 134 2.40 16.21 9.21
C GLY A 134 3.21 14.92 9.40
N LEU A 135 2.56 13.76 9.56
CA LEU A 135 3.24 12.49 9.74
C LEU A 135 4.10 12.14 8.52
N ASN A 136 3.53 12.22 7.32
CA ASN A 136 4.25 11.99 6.08
C ASN A 136 5.46 12.92 5.91
N ASP A 137 5.27 14.21 6.18
CA ASP A 137 6.34 15.21 6.03
C ASP A 137 7.48 14.96 7.03
N SER A 138 7.14 14.53 8.25
CA SER A 138 8.12 14.15 9.27
C SER A 138 8.90 12.90 8.86
N ALA A 139 8.21 11.87 8.35
CA ALA A 139 8.86 10.66 7.85
C ALA A 139 9.80 10.96 6.67
N LEU A 140 9.35 11.80 5.72
CA LEU A 140 10.15 12.22 4.58
C LEU A 140 11.36 13.06 4.99
N ALA A 141 11.21 13.95 5.98
CA ALA A 141 12.31 14.76 6.49
C ALA A 141 13.40 13.87 7.13
N LEU A 142 13.00 12.90 7.96
CA LEU A 142 13.92 11.93 8.53
C LEU A 142 14.62 11.11 7.43
N PHE A 143 13.87 10.68 6.41
CA PHE A 143 14.43 9.90 5.30
C PHE A 143 15.46 10.71 4.54
N LYS A 144 15.15 11.95 4.17
CA LYS A 144 16.08 12.88 3.50
C LYS A 144 17.36 13.07 4.31
N GLU A 145 17.25 13.21 5.63
CA GLU A 145 18.41 13.34 6.52
C GLU A 145 19.27 12.07 6.52
N ALA A 146 18.65 10.91 6.73
CA ALA A 146 19.34 9.62 6.78
C ALA A 146 20.01 9.27 5.44
N ALA A 147 19.29 9.46 4.33
CA ALA A 147 19.75 9.26 2.96
C ALA A 147 20.72 10.36 2.48
N ARG A 148 20.98 11.39 3.29
CA ARG A 148 21.78 12.59 2.94
C ARG A 148 21.30 13.25 1.65
N CYS A 149 20.01 13.19 1.38
CA CYS A 149 19.43 13.64 0.13
C CYS A 149 18.94 15.09 0.24
N ARG A 150 19.46 15.96 -0.63
CA ARG A 150 19.16 17.40 -0.62
C ARG A 150 18.18 17.83 -1.70
N LEU A 151 17.61 16.89 -2.44
CA LEU A 151 16.63 17.20 -3.47
C LEU A 151 15.34 17.70 -2.81
N PRO A 152 14.78 18.84 -3.25
CA PRO A 152 13.58 19.39 -2.63
C PRO A 152 12.36 18.47 -2.81
N ASP A 153 12.23 17.87 -4.00
CA ASP A 153 11.04 17.17 -4.46
C ASP A 153 11.17 15.64 -4.46
N ILE A 154 12.13 15.09 -3.71
CA ILE A 154 12.23 13.64 -3.54
C ILE A 154 11.02 13.12 -2.76
N GLY A 155 10.36 12.13 -3.33
CA GLY A 155 9.38 11.29 -2.66
C GLY A 155 10.07 10.15 -1.92
N ALA A 156 9.37 9.60 -0.94
CA ALA A 156 9.74 8.33 -0.34
C ALA A 156 8.61 7.34 -0.63
N ASN A 157 8.99 6.12 -0.99
CA ASN A 157 8.05 5.03 -1.10
C ASN A 157 7.99 4.34 0.25
N ILE A 158 6.80 4.29 0.83
CA ILE A 158 6.54 3.55 2.06
C ILE A 158 5.88 2.26 1.65
N TRP A 159 6.45 1.16 2.10
CA TRP A 159 5.94 -0.15 1.76
C TRP A 159 6.17 -1.05 2.95
N GLY A 160 5.38 -2.12 3.01
CA GLY A 160 5.64 -3.17 3.96
C GLY A 160 5.45 -2.78 5.42
N ILE A 161 4.28 -3.10 5.96
CA ILE A 161 3.79 -2.46 7.18
C ILE A 161 3.37 -3.51 8.17
N GLN A 162 3.67 -3.25 9.44
CA GLN A 162 3.36 -4.16 10.52
C GLN A 162 3.03 -3.38 11.78
N TRP A 163 1.87 -3.62 12.34
CA TRP A 163 1.56 -3.23 13.72
C TRP A 163 2.28 -4.15 14.69
N ASP A 164 2.78 -3.60 15.79
CA ASP A 164 3.17 -4.45 16.90
C ASP A 164 1.94 -5.11 17.55
N PRO A 165 2.13 -6.19 18.34
CA PRO A 165 1.00 -6.99 18.83
C PRO A 165 0.02 -6.23 19.73
N ASP A 166 0.46 -5.15 20.39
CA ASP A 166 -0.40 -4.31 21.23
C ASP A 166 -1.03 -3.14 20.45
N GLY A 167 -0.69 -2.97 19.17
CA GLY A 167 -1.20 -1.91 18.29
C GLY A 167 -0.71 -0.51 18.61
N ARG A 168 0.32 -0.37 19.46
CA ARG A 168 0.83 0.93 19.90
C ARG A 168 1.98 1.43 19.05
N ARG A 169 2.56 0.59 18.18
CA ARG A 169 3.61 0.98 17.25
C ARG A 169 3.34 0.42 15.86
N LEU A 170 3.56 1.28 14.87
CA LEU A 170 3.60 0.90 13.46
C LEU A 170 5.06 0.80 13.02
N LEU A 171 5.43 -0.31 12.41
CA LEU A 171 6.69 -0.46 11.68
C LEU A 171 6.38 -0.43 10.18
N ALA A 172 7.17 0.32 9.43
CA ALA A 172 7.09 0.41 7.98
C ALA A 172 8.49 0.41 7.36
N PHE A 173 8.64 0.01 6.10
CA PHE A 173 9.83 0.33 5.33
C PHE A 173 9.64 1.65 4.61
N ILE A 174 10.71 2.42 4.57
CA ILE A 174 10.77 3.64 3.76
C ILE A 174 12.00 3.56 2.88
N GLN A 175 11.79 3.77 1.60
CA GLN A 175 12.85 3.75 0.58
C GLN A 175 12.69 4.94 -0.35
N GLN A 176 13.70 5.15 -1.18
CA GLN A 176 13.64 6.16 -2.20
C GLN A 176 12.55 5.86 -3.25
N ASP A 177 11.87 6.89 -3.77
CA ASP A 177 11.10 6.72 -5.00
C ASP A 177 12.00 6.32 -6.18
N HIS A 178 11.45 5.67 -7.21
CA HIS A 178 12.24 5.11 -8.31
C HIS A 178 12.53 6.10 -9.45
N HIS A 179 12.08 7.36 -9.35
CA HIS A 179 12.24 8.38 -10.39
C HIS A 179 13.23 9.47 -10.03
N THR A 180 13.37 9.73 -8.74
CA THR A 180 14.33 10.65 -8.18
C THR A 180 15.47 9.80 -7.65
N ILE A 181 16.72 10.11 -8.01
CA ILE A 181 17.91 9.41 -7.49
C ILE A 181 18.76 10.42 -6.72
N CYS A 182 19.02 10.15 -5.45
CA CYS A 182 19.96 10.94 -4.66
C CYS A 182 21.37 10.69 -5.24
N PRO A 183 22.11 11.73 -5.66
CA PRO A 183 23.37 11.56 -6.39
C PRO A 183 24.43 10.71 -5.66
N ASP A 184 24.35 10.64 -4.33
CA ASP A 184 25.34 10.01 -3.45
C ASP A 184 24.85 8.71 -2.80
N GLN A 185 23.69 8.18 -3.21
CA GLN A 185 23.11 6.96 -2.64
C GLN A 185 22.96 5.86 -3.70
N MET A 186 23.15 4.61 -3.27
CA MET A 186 22.61 3.49 -4.03
C MET A 186 21.09 3.57 -3.89
N ALA A 187 20.36 3.58 -5.01
CA ALA A 187 18.90 3.72 -5.11
C ALA A 187 18.09 2.61 -4.39
N THR A 188 18.75 1.82 -3.54
CA THR A 188 18.26 0.59 -2.90
C THR A 188 18.38 0.64 -1.38
N GLU A 189 18.82 1.75 -0.78
CA GLU A 189 18.88 1.83 0.68
C GLU A 189 17.46 1.89 1.26
N VAL A 190 17.17 0.95 2.14
CA VAL A 190 15.88 0.81 2.82
C VAL A 190 16.09 1.10 4.30
N PHE A 191 15.28 2.01 4.84
CA PHE A 191 15.24 2.32 6.26
C PHE A 191 13.98 1.75 6.90
N GLY A 192 14.08 1.43 8.18
CA GLY A 192 12.91 1.16 9.00
C GLY A 192 12.35 2.46 9.56
N LEU A 193 11.03 2.60 9.49
CA LEU A 193 10.26 3.68 10.09
C LEU A 193 9.39 3.11 11.19
N GLU A 194 9.53 3.61 12.41
CA GLU A 194 8.68 3.28 13.54
C GLU A 194 7.85 4.51 13.90
N VAL A 195 6.53 4.35 14.00
CA VAL A 195 5.62 5.39 14.49
C VAL A 195 5.01 4.88 15.79
N SER A 196 5.44 5.45 16.92
CA SER A 196 4.77 5.18 18.21
C SER A 196 3.51 6.02 18.32
N LEU A 197 2.41 5.39 18.77
CA LEU A 197 1.14 6.03 19.08
C LEU A 197 1.15 6.70 20.47
N ASP A 198 2.24 6.57 21.23
CA ASP A 198 2.47 7.37 22.44
C ASP A 198 2.56 8.86 22.09
N LYS A 199 1.92 9.71 22.89
CA LYS A 199 1.94 11.16 22.65
C LYS A 199 3.19 11.81 23.26
N PRO A 200 3.89 12.70 22.54
CA PRO A 200 3.67 13.08 21.15
C PRO A 200 4.10 11.99 20.16
N LEU A 201 3.36 11.85 19.06
CA LEU A 201 3.70 10.95 17.97
C LEU A 201 5.11 11.28 17.47
N SER A 202 5.99 10.28 17.49
CA SER A 202 7.40 10.45 17.17
C SER A 202 7.81 9.40 16.14
N PRO A 203 7.83 9.75 14.84
CA PRO A 203 8.43 8.88 13.85
C PRO A 203 9.93 8.77 14.14
N ARG A 204 10.46 7.56 14.03
CA ARG A 204 11.89 7.28 14.22
C ARG A 204 12.39 6.42 13.07
N LEU A 205 13.51 6.83 12.49
CA LEU A 205 14.22 6.00 11.51
C LEU A 205 15.33 5.20 12.15
N PHE A 206 15.58 4.05 11.54
CA PHE A 206 16.69 3.18 11.88
C PHE A 206 17.17 2.42 10.64
N GLY A 207 18.45 2.04 10.66
CA GLY A 207 19.06 1.32 9.55
C GLY A 207 18.58 -0.12 9.41
N LYS A 208 18.94 -0.76 8.30
CA LYS A 208 18.61 -2.17 7.95
C LYS A 208 18.88 -3.15 9.10
N GLU A 209 19.99 -3.01 9.82
CA GLU A 209 20.37 -3.91 10.92
C GLU A 209 19.42 -3.80 12.13
N GLU A 210 19.14 -2.59 12.60
CA GLU A 210 18.22 -2.38 13.72
C GLU A 210 16.79 -2.77 13.31
N LEU A 211 16.42 -2.56 12.04
CA LEU A 211 15.14 -3.02 11.51
C LEU A 211 15.03 -4.54 11.54
N ARG A 212 16.08 -5.26 11.12
CA ARG A 212 16.15 -6.72 11.23
C ARG A 212 15.95 -7.17 12.68
N GLN A 213 16.62 -6.52 13.62
CA GLN A 213 16.54 -6.88 15.05
C GLN A 213 15.16 -6.61 15.64
N ARG A 214 14.56 -5.46 15.31
CA ARG A 214 13.26 -5.04 15.87
C ARG A 214 12.09 -5.76 15.26
N ALA A 215 12.14 -5.94 13.95
CA ALA A 215 11.09 -6.65 13.29
C ALA A 215 11.21 -8.16 13.48
N GLY A 216 12.40 -8.68 13.80
CA GLY A 216 12.59 -10.09 14.14
C GLY A 216 12.08 -11.00 13.02
N THR A 217 11.11 -11.87 13.34
CA THR A 217 10.42 -12.76 12.39
C THR A 217 9.22 -12.12 11.69
N LEU A 218 8.88 -10.87 12.04
CA LEU A 218 7.73 -10.18 11.46
C LEU A 218 7.96 -9.80 10.00
N LEU A 219 9.23 -9.71 9.58
CA LEU A 219 9.62 -9.37 8.21
C LEU A 219 10.32 -10.56 7.53
N PRO A 220 10.10 -10.77 6.22
CA PRO A 220 10.80 -11.79 5.45
C PRO A 220 12.30 -11.59 5.52
N GLN A 221 13.04 -12.66 5.84
CA GLN A 221 14.50 -12.62 5.91
C GLN A 221 15.15 -12.15 4.59
N ARG A 222 14.53 -12.45 3.45
CA ARG A 222 14.94 -12.02 2.11
C ARG A 222 15.05 -10.50 1.93
N LEU A 223 14.30 -9.70 2.70
CA LEU A 223 14.43 -8.23 2.67
C LEU A 223 15.77 -7.77 3.25
N PHE A 224 16.46 -8.67 3.93
CA PHE A 224 17.70 -8.41 4.60
C PHE A 224 18.92 -9.13 4.00
N GLU A 225 18.71 -9.90 2.95
CA GLU A 225 19.78 -10.49 2.14
C GLU A 225 20.42 -9.36 1.29
N ASP A 226 21.70 -9.51 0.95
CA ASP A 226 22.49 -8.55 0.16
C ASP A 226 22.67 -9.04 -1.28
#